data_AF-A0A931R4H9-F1
#
_entry.id   AF-A0A931R4H9-F1
#
_cell.length_a   1.000
_cell.length_b   1.000
_cell.length_c   1.000
_cell.angle_alpha   90.00
_cell.angle_beta   90.00
_cell.angle_gamma   90.00
#
_symmetry.space_group_name_H-M   'P 1'
#
loop_
_entity.id
_entity.type
_entity.pdbx_description
1 polymer ?
#
loop_
_entity_poly.entity_id
_entity_poly.type
_entity_poly.pdbx_seq_one_letter_code
_entity_poly.pdbx_strand_id
1 'polypeptide(L)'
;MTTIMRRSLRELVLANCLALAIFASLGEPVYGAAAPFSVRVGFPQPSGAQLPLWLMVEARLDQKYGFDLQSIYISGGARLT
;
A
#
# COMPACT_ATOMS: atom_id res chain seq x y z
N MET A 1 38.93 5.90 -34.36
CA MET A 1 38.09 6.85 -33.60
C MET A 1 36.60 6.47 -33.57
N THR A 2 36.08 5.69 -34.53
CA THR A 2 34.67 5.25 -34.60
C THR A 2 34.31 4.08 -33.68
N THR A 3 35.27 3.23 -33.32
CA THR A 3 35.08 2.07 -32.43
C THR A 3 34.89 2.44 -30.96
N ILE A 4 35.57 3.50 -30.49
CA ILE A 4 35.45 4.01 -29.11
C ILE A 4 34.05 4.61 -28.90
N MET A 5 33.56 5.38 -29.86
CA MET A 5 32.24 6.02 -29.79
C MET A 5 31.08 5.00 -29.81
N ARG A 6 31.22 3.88 -30.54
CA ARG A 6 30.24 2.78 -30.51
C ARG A 6 30.21 2.02 -29.18
N ARG A 7 31.30 2.02 -28.41
CA ARG A 7 31.39 1.33 -27.12
C ARG A 7 30.65 2.09 -26.01
N SER A 8 30.89 3.40 -25.94
CA SER A 8 30.20 4.32 -25.02
C SER A 8 28.68 4.35 -25.26
N LEU A 9 28.24 4.35 -26.53
CA LEU A 9 26.80 4.34 -26.85
C LEU A 9 26.11 3.05 -26.37
N ARG A 10 26.76 1.89 -26.49
CA ARG A 10 26.21 0.61 -26.04
C ARG A 10 26.08 0.53 -24.52
N GLU A 11 27.07 1.06 -23.80
CA GLU A 11 27.04 1.12 -22.33
C GLU A 11 25.91 2.02 -21.82
N LEU A 12 25.67 3.15 -22.49
CA LEU A 12 24.61 4.10 -22.14
C LEU A 12 23.20 3.53 -22.38
N VAL A 13 23.04 2.75 -23.45
CA VAL A 13 21.79 2.02 -23.74
C VAL A 13 21.57 0.91 -22.71
N LEU A 14 22.60 0.12 -22.40
CA LEU A 14 22.50 -0.95 -21.40
C LEU A 14 22.16 -0.40 -20.01
N ALA A 15 22.78 0.70 -19.60
CA ALA A 15 22.48 1.36 -18.33
C ALA A 15 21.03 1.85 -18.26
N ASN A 16 20.50 2.44 -19.33
CA ASN A 16 19.10 2.86 -19.40
C ASN A 16 18.13 1.68 -19.40
N CYS A 17 18.43 0.63 -20.17
CA CYS A 17 17.61 -0.59 -20.18
C CYS A 17 17.58 -1.25 -18.80
N LEU A 18 18.71 -1.26 -18.07
CA LEU A 18 18.79 -1.78 -16.72
C LEU A 18 17.96 -0.91 -15.74
N ALA A 19 18.08 0.41 -15.83
CA ALA A 19 17.31 1.33 -14.98
C ALA A 19 15.79 1.17 -15.20
N LEU A 20 15.35 1.06 -16.46
CA LEU A 20 13.96 0.82 -16.83
C LEU A 20 13.48 -0.56 -16.37
N ALA A 21 14.31 -1.60 -16.50
CA ALA A 21 13.97 -2.95 -16.03
C ALA A 21 13.82 -2.99 -14.50
N ILE A 22 14.71 -2.31 -13.76
CA ILE A 22 14.61 -2.19 -12.31
C ILE A 22 13.31 -1.45 -11.94
N PHE A 23 13.05 -0.30 -12.57
CA PHE A 23 11.84 0.48 -12.30
C PHE A 23 10.55 -0.31 -12.59
N ALA A 24 10.50 -1.04 -13.70
CA ALA A 24 9.37 -1.89 -14.05
C ALA A 24 9.23 -3.11 -13.11
N SER A 25 10.34 -3.63 -12.57
CA SER A 25 10.33 -4.74 -11.62
C SER A 25 9.93 -4.35 -10.19
N LEU A 26 9.95 -3.05 -9.86
CA LEU A 26 9.38 -2.51 -8.62
C LEU A 26 7.84 -2.39 -8.69
N GLY A 27 7.22 -3.23 -9.54
CA GLY A 27 5.77 -3.37 -9.65
C GLY A 27 5.17 -3.64 -8.28
N GLU A 28 4.35 -2.70 -7.85
CA GLU A 28 3.71 -2.53 -6.56
C GLU A 28 4.54 -1.77 -5.49
N PRO A 29 4.01 -0.67 -4.92
CA PRO A 29 4.50 -0.19 -3.63
C PRO A 29 4.50 -1.36 -2.64
N VAL A 30 5.65 -1.59 -2.01
CA VAL A 30 5.81 -2.61 -0.97
C VAL A 30 4.95 -2.22 0.25
N TYR A 31 3.65 -2.52 0.20
CA TYR A 31 2.75 -2.60 1.36
C TYR A 31 2.88 -3.98 2.04
N GLY A 32 4.05 -4.62 1.90
CA GLY A 32 4.25 -6.05 2.09
C GLY A 32 4.81 -6.47 3.45
N ALA A 33 4.67 -5.64 4.49
CA ALA A 33 4.72 -6.20 5.84
C ALA A 33 3.31 -6.68 6.15
N ALA A 34 3.09 -8.00 6.10
CA ALA A 34 1.86 -8.61 6.60
C ALA A 34 1.50 -7.94 7.92
N ALA A 35 0.32 -7.32 8.00
CA ALA A 35 -0.16 -6.59 9.17
C ALA A 35 0.11 -7.42 10.43
N PRO A 36 1.08 -7.05 11.29
CA PRO A 36 1.48 -7.84 12.45
C PRO A 36 0.33 -8.20 13.40
N PHE A 37 -0.79 -7.47 13.33
CA PHE A 37 -1.98 -7.74 14.14
C PHE A 37 -3.25 -7.19 13.47
N SER A 38 -4.39 -7.76 13.85
CA SER A 38 -5.72 -7.29 13.43
C SER A 38 -6.36 -6.46 14.55
N VAL A 39 -6.99 -5.35 14.17
CA VAL A 39 -7.73 -4.46 15.07
C VAL A 39 -9.20 -4.55 14.73
N ARG A 40 -10.01 -5.01 15.70
CA ARG A 40 -11.45 -5.17 15.54
C ARG A 40 -12.17 -3.99 16.19
N VAL A 41 -12.89 -3.21 15.39
CA VAL A 41 -13.64 -2.04 15.88
C VAL A 41 -15.14 -2.31 15.72
N GLY A 42 -15.82 -2.42 16.85
CA GLY A 42 -17.26 -2.55 16.90
C GLY A 42 -17.95 -1.20 16.75
N PHE A 43 -19.03 -1.13 15.97
CA PHE A 43 -19.83 0.08 15.85
C PHE A 43 -21.35 -0.21 15.98
N PRO A 44 -22.11 0.69 16.66
CA PRO A 44 -23.48 0.41 17.08
C PRO A 44 -24.56 0.68 16.02
N GLN A 45 -24.30 1.57 15.07
CA GLN A 45 -25.27 2.02 14.07
C GLN A 45 -24.55 2.53 12.82
N PRO A 46 -24.86 2.08 11.61
CA PRO A 46 -24.28 2.64 10.38
C PRO A 46 -24.57 4.14 10.30
N SER A 47 -23.53 4.98 10.33
CA SER A 47 -23.68 6.43 10.28
C SER A 47 -22.43 7.11 9.73
N GLY A 48 -22.56 8.38 9.32
CA GLY A 48 -21.42 9.18 8.85
C GLY A 48 -20.31 9.36 9.89
N ALA A 49 -20.57 9.10 11.17
CA ALA A 49 -19.54 9.10 12.21
C ALA A 49 -18.49 7.99 12.04
N GLN A 50 -18.79 6.94 11.26
CA GLN A 50 -17.85 5.84 10.95
C GLN A 50 -17.01 6.09 9.71
N LEU A 51 -17.23 7.21 9.01
CA LEU A 51 -16.53 7.51 7.77
C LEU A 51 -15.00 7.49 7.92
N PRO A 52 -14.38 7.92 9.05
CA PRO A 52 -12.96 7.73 9.27
C PRO A 52 -12.51 6.27 9.28
N LEU A 53 -13.27 5.37 9.91
CA LEU A 53 -12.97 3.92 9.94
C LEU A 53 -13.09 3.31 8.54
N TRP A 54 -14.10 3.74 7.77
CA TRP A 54 -14.26 3.30 6.40
C TRP A 54 -13.11 3.80 5.50
N LEU A 55 -12.74 5.08 5.63
CA LEU A 55 -11.62 5.67 4.90
C LEU A 55 -10.28 4.98 5.20
N MET A 56 -10.06 4.53 6.44
CA MET A 56 -8.85 3.82 6.81
C MET A 56 -8.67 2.54 5.98
N VAL A 57 -9.74 1.78 5.75
CA VAL A 57 -9.71 0.55 4.93
C VAL A 57 -9.64 0.89 3.45
N GLU A 58 -10.47 1.83 2.98
CA GLU A 58 -10.55 2.19 1.55
C GLU A 58 -9.22 2.74 1.03
N ALA A 59 -8.56 3.60 1.82
CA ALA A 59 -7.26 4.18 1.47
C ALA A 59 -6.07 3.27 1.84
N ARG A 60 -6.32 2.02 2.28
CA ARG A 60 -5.30 1.05 2.74
C ARG A 60 -4.35 1.65 3.78
N LEU A 61 -4.86 2.56 4.62
CA LEU A 61 -4.07 3.20 5.67
C LEU A 61 -3.73 2.21 6.78
N ASP A 62 -4.64 1.29 7.07
CA ASP A 62 -4.40 0.13 7.92
C ASP A 62 -3.14 -0.65 7.47
N GLN A 63 -3.05 -1.00 6.19
CA GLN A 63 -1.89 -1.69 5.61
C GLN A 63 -0.63 -0.82 5.66
N LYS A 64 -0.76 0.48 5.35
CA LYS A 64 0.35 1.45 5.44
C LYS A 64 0.94 1.53 6.85
N TYR A 65 0.10 1.42 7.88
CA TYR A 65 0.51 1.45 9.28
C TYR A 65 0.75 0.06 9.88
N GLY A 66 0.67 -1.00 9.06
CA GLY A 66 0.97 -2.36 9.48
C GLY A 66 -0.06 -2.96 10.43
N PHE A 67 -1.35 -2.75 10.20
CA PHE A 67 -2.41 -3.51 10.87
C PHE A 67 -3.56 -3.79 9.92
N ASP A 68 -4.40 -4.77 10.25
CA ASP A 68 -5.61 -5.09 9.48
C ASP A 68 -6.83 -4.57 10.25
N LEU A 69 -7.58 -3.62 9.68
CA LEU A 69 -8.74 -3.02 10.34
C LEU A 69 -10.02 -3.77 9.98
N GLN A 70 -10.64 -4.41 10.98
CA GLN A 70 -11.92 -5.07 10.83
C GLN A 70 -13.03 -4.25 11.48
N SER A 71 -13.82 -3.58 10.65
CA SER A 71 -15.02 -2.85 11.09
C SER A 71 -16.19 -3.81 11.25
N ILE A 72 -16.75 -3.90 12.46
CA ILE A 72 -17.77 -4.88 12.83
C ILE A 72 -19.02 -4.15 13.27
N TYR A 73 -20.11 -4.35 12.54
CA TYR A 73 -21.40 -3.87 12.99
C TYR A 73 -21.88 -4.72 14.18
N ILE A 74 -22.16 -4.05 15.30
CA ILE A 74 -22.74 -4.67 16.50
C ILE A 74 -24.15 -4.11 16.66
N SER A 75 -25.15 -4.90 16.26
CA SER A 75 -26.55 -4.54 16.45
C SER A 75 -26.90 -4.47 17.94
N GLY A 76 -27.72 -3.49 18.32
CA GLY A 76 -28.20 -3.32 19.70
C GLY A 76 -27.47 -2.28 20.55
N GLY A 77 -26.49 -1.56 19.99
CA GLY A 77 -25.89 -0.37 20.61
C GLY A 77 -24.77 -0.68 21.61
N ALA A 78 -23.75 0.19 21.63
CA ALA A 78 -22.80 0.23 22.74
C ALA A 78 -23.60 0.57 24.00
N ARG A 79 -23.65 -0.35 24.96
CA ARG A 79 -24.10 0.00 26.31
C ARG A 79 -23.04 0.94 26.86
N LEU A 80 -23.33 2.24 26.84
CA LEU A 80 -22.61 3.20 27.66
C LEU A 80 -22.99 2.88 29.11
N THR A 81 -22.27 1.95 29.72
CA THR A 81 -22.31 1.74 31.17
C THR A 81 -21.27 2.62 31.82
#